data_AF-A0A4Q1JUE7-F1
#
_entry.id   AF-A0A4Q1JUE7-F1
#
_cell.length_a   1.000
_cell.length_b   1.000
_cell.length_c   1.000
_cell.angle_alpha   90.00
_cell.angle_beta   90.00
_cell.angle_gamma   90.00
#
_symmetry.space_group_name_H-M   'P 1'
#
loop_
_entity.id
_entity.type
_entity.pdbx_description
1 polymer ?
#
loop_
_entity_poly.entity_id
_entity_poly.type
_entity_poly.pdbx_seq_one_letter_code
_entity_poly.pdbx_strand_id
1 'polypeptide(L)'
;MLVGVLALYGHQALVRTRREDQRAFASLVFDTARGLVTGQSLKVVHRAVRLPQSVQGLPGVPASGASYWFCVGPGPSYYLAVPLRVRGAGFDGPLEWVVRPLTAERMRAALSARPAALRRAFPHAVLSE
;
A
#
# COMPACT_ATOMS: atom_id res chain seq x y z
N MET A 1 5.40 7.97 -36.21
CA MET A 1 6.32 7.13 -35.41
C MET A 1 6.70 7.70 -34.03
N LEU A 2 6.26 8.92 -33.63
CA LEU A 2 6.62 9.51 -32.33
C LEU A 2 5.77 9.01 -31.14
N VAL A 3 4.50 8.69 -31.38
CA VAL A 3 3.53 8.28 -30.34
C VAL A 3 3.90 6.94 -29.69
N GLY A 4 4.45 6.01 -30.47
CA GLY A 4 4.87 4.69 -29.97
C GLY A 4 6.06 4.75 -29.01
N VAL A 5 7.01 5.66 -29.24
CA VAL A 5 8.19 5.83 -28.37
C VAL A 5 7.82 6.48 -27.05
N LEU A 6 6.96 7.51 -27.06
CA LEU A 6 6.42 8.14 -25.84
C LEU A 6 5.57 7.16 -25.00
N ALA A 7 4.77 6.31 -25.65
CA ALA A 7 4.01 5.28 -24.96
C ALA A 7 4.93 4.21 -24.34
N LEU A 8 6.00 3.80 -25.04
CA LEU A 8 6.99 2.86 -24.50
C LEU A 8 7.76 3.48 -23.32
N TYR A 9 8.19 4.74 -23.44
CA TYR A 9 8.89 5.47 -22.38
C TYR A 9 8.01 5.64 -21.14
N GLY A 10 6.75 6.03 -21.34
CA GLY A 10 5.78 6.15 -20.25
C GLY A 10 5.49 4.82 -19.56
N HIS A 11 5.39 3.74 -20.33
CA HIS A 11 5.21 2.39 -19.79
C HIS A 11 6.43 1.92 -18.98
N GLN A 12 7.64 2.11 -19.51
CA GLN A 12 8.88 1.75 -18.83
C GLN A 12 9.11 2.57 -17.55
N ALA A 13 8.85 3.87 -17.58
CA ALA A 13 8.94 4.75 -16.42
C ALA A 13 7.96 4.32 -15.31
N LEU A 14 6.73 3.94 -15.67
CA LEU A 14 5.73 3.44 -14.71
C LEU A 14 6.11 2.08 -14.13
N VAL A 15 6.64 1.16 -14.95
CA VAL A 15 7.14 -0.14 -14.48
C VAL A 15 8.34 0.02 -13.56
N ARG A 16 9.27 0.93 -13.88
CA ARG A 16 10.45 1.24 -13.06
C ARG A 16 10.04 1.82 -11.72
N THR A 17 9.20 2.84 -11.74
CA THR A 17 8.59 3.45 -10.55
C THR A 17 7.95 2.39 -9.65
N ARG A 18 7.16 1.47 -10.22
CA ARG A 18 6.51 0.40 -9.45
C ARG A 18 7.51 -0.57 -8.81
N ARG A 19 8.61 -0.87 -9.49
CA ARG A 19 9.68 -1.74 -8.96
C ARG A 19 10.46 -1.05 -7.85
N GLU A 20 10.74 0.24 -7.99
CA GLU A 20 11.39 1.05 -6.96
C GLU A 20 10.51 1.15 -5.71
N ASP A 21 9.21 1.46 -5.88
CA ASP A 21 8.24 1.46 -4.79
C ASP A 21 8.17 0.07 -4.11
N GLN A 22 8.16 -1.01 -4.88
CA GLN A 22 8.15 -2.37 -4.33
C GLN A 22 9.43 -2.71 -3.54
N ARG A 23 10.61 -2.31 -4.04
CA ARG A 23 11.89 -2.54 -3.36
C ARG A 23 11.98 -1.72 -2.08
N ALA A 24 11.61 -0.45 -2.13
CA ALA A 24 11.60 0.43 -0.97
C ALA A 24 10.61 -0.08 0.10
N PHE A 25 9.40 -0.49 -0.31
CA PHE A 25 8.45 -1.12 0.60
C PHE A 25 9.02 -2.41 1.23
N ALA A 26 9.65 -3.25 0.42
CA ALA A 26 10.23 -4.52 0.87
C ALA A 26 11.31 -4.35 1.95
N SER A 27 12.05 -3.24 1.96
CA SER A 27 13.07 -2.93 2.98
C SER A 27 12.52 -2.31 4.26
N LEU A 28 11.24 -1.89 4.29
CA LEU A 28 10.64 -1.34 5.52
C LEU A 28 10.54 -2.43 6.59
N VAL A 29 10.69 -2.03 7.85
CA VAL A 29 10.51 -2.90 9.02
C VAL A 29 9.13 -2.65 9.62
N PHE A 30 8.43 -3.73 9.96
CA PHE A 30 7.09 -3.72 10.53
C PHE A 30 7.10 -4.49 11.85
N ASP A 31 6.51 -3.90 12.87
CA ASP A 31 6.24 -4.58 14.14
C ASP A 31 4.92 -5.34 14.05
N THR A 32 5.00 -6.67 14.07
CA THR A 32 3.85 -7.58 13.89
C THR A 32 3.60 -8.37 15.17
N ALA A 33 2.45 -9.05 15.22
CA ALA A 33 2.11 -9.93 16.33
C ALA A 33 3.11 -11.09 16.53
N ARG A 34 3.97 -11.38 15.54
CA ARG A 34 5.03 -12.41 15.63
C ARG A 34 6.44 -11.82 15.72
N GLY A 35 6.56 -10.51 15.99
CA GLY A 35 7.82 -9.77 16.07
C GLY A 35 8.11 -8.94 14.82
N LEU A 36 9.33 -8.41 14.76
CA LEU A 36 9.77 -7.55 13.68
C LEU A 36 10.00 -8.35 12.38
N VAL A 37 9.40 -7.87 11.29
CA VAL A 37 9.61 -8.44 9.95
C VAL A 37 9.82 -7.34 8.91
N THR A 38 10.35 -7.70 7.74
CA THR A 38 10.47 -6.76 6.63
C THR A 38 9.21 -6.75 5.77
N GLY A 39 9.05 -5.74 4.91
CA GLY A 39 7.96 -5.65 3.96
C GLY A 39 7.88 -6.81 2.97
N GLN A 40 8.98 -7.57 2.79
CA GLN A 40 8.97 -8.81 2.02
C GLN A 40 8.05 -9.88 2.64
N SER A 41 7.91 -9.87 3.96
CA SER A 41 7.05 -10.80 4.70
C SER A 41 5.59 -10.33 4.76
N LEU A 42 5.27 -9.11 4.27
CA LEU A 42 3.91 -8.59 4.22
C LEU A 42 3.25 -8.90 2.87
N LYS A 43 1.98 -9.32 2.93
CA LYS A 43 1.12 -9.48 1.77
C LYS A 43 0.38 -8.19 1.47
N VAL A 44 0.66 -7.57 0.32
CA VAL A 44 -0.15 -6.45 -0.19
C VAL A 44 -1.46 -6.99 -0.76
N VAL A 45 -2.57 -6.72 -0.08
CA VAL A 45 -3.90 -7.25 -0.44
C VAL A 45 -4.67 -6.34 -1.38
N HIS A 46 -4.40 -5.03 -1.32
CA HIS A 46 -5.03 -4.04 -2.20
C HIS A 46 -4.15 -2.80 -2.38
N ARG A 47 -4.22 -2.19 -3.57
CA ARG A 47 -3.66 -0.87 -3.86
C ARG A 47 -4.75 0.04 -4.40
N ALA A 48 -4.85 1.25 -3.88
CA ALA A 48 -5.83 2.26 -4.29
C ALA A 48 -5.14 3.60 -4.54
N VAL A 49 -5.78 4.49 -5.32
CA VAL A 49 -5.35 5.89 -5.48
C VAL A 49 -6.22 6.86 -4.69
N ARG A 50 -7.33 6.36 -4.11
CA ARG A 50 -8.24 7.09 -3.23
C ARG A 50 -8.37 6.33 -1.92
N LEU A 51 -8.23 7.06 -0.82
CA LEU A 51 -8.32 6.48 0.52
C LEU A 51 -9.79 6.30 0.94
N PRO A 52 -10.20 5.12 1.43
CA PRO A 52 -11.53 4.92 2.00
C PRO A 52 -11.78 5.81 3.22
N GLN A 53 -13.02 6.29 3.40
CA GLN A 53 -13.40 7.17 4.52
C GLN A 53 -13.05 6.58 5.90
N SER A 54 -13.16 5.25 6.07
CA SER A 54 -12.85 4.54 7.32
C SER A 54 -11.41 4.69 7.82
N VAL A 55 -10.49 5.09 6.94
CA VAL A 55 -9.08 5.29 7.24
C VAL A 55 -8.59 6.70 6.89
N GLN A 56 -9.49 7.60 6.50
CA GLN A 56 -9.19 9.03 6.38
C GLN A 56 -8.94 9.64 7.77
N GLY A 57 -8.09 10.67 7.83
CA GLY A 57 -7.74 11.35 9.08
C GLY A 57 -6.69 10.62 9.94
N LEU A 58 -6.10 9.53 9.46
CA LEU A 58 -4.95 8.92 10.12
C LEU A 58 -3.76 9.91 10.13
N PRO A 59 -3.07 10.11 11.26
CA PRO A 59 -1.99 11.09 11.36
C PRO A 59 -0.89 10.87 10.32
N GLY A 60 -0.50 11.92 9.59
CA GLY A 60 0.55 11.83 8.56
C GLY A 60 0.15 11.08 7.29
N VAL A 61 -1.09 10.59 7.17
CA VAL A 61 -1.60 10.04 5.92
C VAL A 61 -2.23 11.17 5.10
N PRO A 62 -1.72 11.48 3.90
CA PRO A 62 -2.31 12.52 3.07
C PRO A 62 -3.72 12.14 2.62
N ALA A 63 -4.60 13.13 2.48
CA ALA A 63 -5.97 12.92 2.02
C ALA A 63 -6.05 12.56 0.51
N SER A 64 -5.02 12.92 -0.28
CA SER A 64 -4.96 12.71 -1.72
C SER A 64 -3.51 12.64 -2.20
N GLY A 65 -3.27 11.99 -3.35
CA GLY A 65 -2.02 12.12 -4.09
C GLY A 65 -1.00 10.98 -3.96
N ALA A 66 -1.33 9.87 -3.28
CA ALA A 66 -0.46 8.72 -3.15
C ALA A 66 -1.18 7.40 -3.47
N SER A 67 -0.43 6.37 -3.91
CA SER A 67 -0.96 5.02 -4.02
C SER A 67 -1.03 4.39 -2.63
N TYR A 68 -2.22 4.15 -2.08
CA TYR A 68 -2.44 3.52 -0.78
C TYR A 68 -2.34 2.01 -0.87
N TRP A 69 -1.53 1.39 -0.01
CA TRP A 69 -1.31 -0.05 0.02
C TRP A 69 -1.85 -0.63 1.32
N PHE A 70 -2.84 -1.51 1.21
CA PHE A 70 -3.33 -2.30 2.35
C PHE A 70 -2.53 -3.59 2.43
N CYS A 71 -1.96 -3.84 3.60
CA CYS A 71 -1.02 -4.93 3.81
C CYS A 71 -1.42 -5.79 5.01
N VAL A 72 -1.13 -7.09 4.94
CA VAL A 72 -1.30 -8.04 6.02
C VAL A 72 0.04 -8.69 6.33
N GLY A 73 0.48 -8.59 7.57
CA GLY A 73 1.68 -9.24 8.09
C GLY A 73 1.38 -10.60 8.73
N PRO A 74 2.41 -11.32 9.21
CA PRO A 74 2.24 -12.53 10.00
C PRO A 74 1.39 -12.30 11.26
N GLY A 75 0.49 -13.24 11.55
CA GLY A 75 -0.50 -13.07 12.62
C GLY A 75 -1.58 -12.02 12.27
N PRO A 76 -2.37 -11.56 13.25
CA PRO A 76 -3.42 -10.55 13.02
C PRO A 76 -2.81 -9.13 12.95
N SER A 77 -1.98 -8.88 11.94
CA SER A 77 -1.28 -7.60 11.75
C SER A 77 -1.67 -6.94 10.43
N TYR A 78 -2.16 -5.70 10.51
CA TYR A 78 -2.79 -4.99 9.40
C TYR A 78 -2.18 -3.60 9.27
N TYR A 79 -1.88 -3.17 8.04
CA TYR A 79 -1.25 -1.87 7.82
C TYR A 79 -1.82 -1.15 6.61
N LEU A 80 -1.83 0.17 6.71
CA LEU A 80 -1.89 1.09 5.59
C LEU A 80 -0.48 1.64 5.35
N ALA A 81 0.06 1.43 4.16
CA ALA A 81 1.33 1.99 3.74
C ALA A 81 1.11 2.97 2.58
N VAL A 82 1.75 4.14 2.67
CA VAL A 82 1.58 5.24 1.73
C VAL A 82 2.94 5.74 1.27
N PRO A 83 3.30 5.56 -0.01
CA PRO A 83 4.50 6.15 -0.59
C PRO A 83 4.27 7.65 -0.78
N LEU A 84 5.16 8.46 -0.23
CA LEU A 84 5.23 9.90 -0.42
C LEU A 84 6.47 10.21 -1.24
N ARG A 85 6.29 10.79 -2.43
CA ARG A 85 7.42 11.44 -3.11
C ARG A 85 7.48 12.87 -2.64
N VAL A 86 8.54 13.22 -1.92
CA VAL A 86 8.79 14.61 -1.54
C VAL A 86 9.06 15.37 -2.84
N ARG A 87 8.21 16.35 -3.20
CA ARG A 87 8.49 17.18 -4.38
C ARG A 87 9.71 18.06 -4.11
N GLY A 88 10.87 17.67 -4.65
CA GLY A 88 12.01 18.56 -4.88
C GLY A 88 11.85 19.33 -6.20
N ALA A 89 12.89 20.06 -6.65
CA ALA A 89 12.91 20.82 -7.90
C ALA A 89 12.90 19.95 -9.19
N GLY A 90 12.18 18.82 -9.17
CA GLY A 90 12.03 17.84 -10.24
C GLY A 90 11.07 16.71 -9.85
N PHE A 91 10.70 15.86 -10.82
CA PHE A 91 9.74 14.75 -10.65
C PHE A 91 10.29 13.55 -9.86
N ASP A 92 11.55 13.58 -9.41
CA ASP A 92 12.30 12.45 -8.84
C ASP A 92 12.79 12.70 -7.40
N GLY A 93 11.99 13.34 -6.56
CA GLY A 93 12.37 13.53 -5.15
C GLY A 93 12.32 12.22 -4.34
N PRO A 94 12.94 12.20 -3.14
CA PRO A 94 13.10 10.98 -2.34
C PRO A 94 11.74 10.37 -1.99
N LEU A 95 11.70 9.03 -2.05
CA LEU A 95 10.54 8.22 -1.69
C LEU A 95 10.55 7.94 -0.20
N GLU A 96 9.63 8.56 0.52
CA GLU A 96 9.34 8.27 1.93
C GLU A 96 8.11 7.37 2.04
N TRP A 97 7.99 6.66 3.17
CA TRP A 97 6.83 5.82 3.45
C TRP A 97 6.19 6.20 4.77
N VAL A 98 4.89 6.44 4.73
CA VAL A 98 4.06 6.52 5.94
C VAL A 98 3.39 5.18 6.12
N VAL A 99 3.72 4.51 7.23
CA VAL A 99 3.09 3.26 7.65
C VAL A 99 2.21 3.52 8.86
N ARG A 100 0.97 3.02 8.82
CA ARG A 100 0.03 3.06 9.92
C ARG A 100 -0.51 1.67 10.22
N PRO A 101 -0.36 1.17 11.46
CA PRO A 101 -1.05 -0.02 11.88
C PRO A 101 -2.56 0.23 11.87
N LEU A 102 -3.32 -0.78 11.49
CA LEU A 102 -4.77 -0.79 11.51
C LEU A 102 -5.25 -1.89 12.44
N THR A 103 -6.42 -1.68 13.05
CA THR A 103 -7.16 -2.78 13.65
C THR A 103 -7.81 -3.63 12.56
N ALA A 104 -8.22 -4.86 12.91
CA ALA A 104 -8.94 -5.73 12.00
C ALA A 104 -10.25 -5.08 11.52
N GLU A 105 -10.98 -4.38 12.39
CA GLU A 105 -12.23 -3.67 12.11
C GLU A 105 -12.00 -2.57 11.08
N ARG A 106 -10.96 -1.75 11.27
CA ARG A 106 -10.60 -0.70 10.30
C ARG A 106 -10.20 -1.27 8.95
N MET A 107 -9.45 -2.38 8.92
CA MET A 107 -9.11 -3.08 7.69
C MET A 107 -10.36 -3.63 6.98
N ARG A 108 -11.29 -4.27 7.71
CA ARG A 108 -12.56 -4.74 7.15
C ARG A 108 -13.40 -3.60 6.59
N ALA A 109 -13.54 -2.51 7.34
CA ALA A 109 -14.29 -1.34 6.90
C ALA A 109 -13.67 -0.68 5.65
N ALA A 110 -12.33 -0.61 5.56
CA ALA A 110 -11.63 -0.08 4.39
C ALA A 110 -11.80 -0.94 3.13
N LEU A 111 -11.95 -2.26 3.30
CA LEU A 111 -12.05 -3.24 2.22
C LEU A 111 -13.49 -3.73 1.96
N SER A 112 -14.50 -3.19 2.65
CA SER A 112 -15.90 -3.66 2.58
C SER A 112 -16.45 -3.64 1.15
N ALA A 113 -16.16 -2.58 0.39
CA ALA A 113 -16.53 -2.45 -1.02
C ALA A 113 -15.61 -3.22 -1.99
N ARG A 114 -14.68 -4.05 -1.48
CA ARG A 114 -13.64 -4.75 -2.24
C ARG A 114 -13.55 -6.21 -1.80
N PRO A 115 -14.55 -7.06 -2.14
CA PRO A 115 -14.67 -8.43 -1.61
C PRO A 115 -13.44 -9.30 -1.91
N ALA A 116 -12.81 -9.13 -3.07
CA ALA A 116 -11.57 -9.86 -3.40
C ALA A 116 -10.40 -9.49 -2.48
N ALA A 117 -10.26 -8.20 -2.12
CA ALA A 117 -9.23 -7.76 -1.19
C ALA A 117 -9.54 -8.21 0.24
N LEU A 118 -10.81 -8.16 0.64
CA LEU A 118 -11.27 -8.63 1.94
C LEU A 118 -10.96 -10.12 2.14
N ARG A 119 -11.28 -10.98 1.17
CA ARG A 119 -10.91 -12.41 1.20
C ARG A 119 -9.40 -12.64 1.26
N ARG A 120 -8.61 -11.81 0.55
CA ARG A 120 -7.15 -11.92 0.60
C ARG A 120 -6.57 -11.53 1.96
N ALA A 121 -7.23 -10.61 2.66
CA ALA A 121 -6.84 -10.13 3.98
C ALA A 121 -7.31 -11.05 5.11
N PHE A 122 -8.49 -11.65 4.96
CA PHE A 122 -9.14 -12.51 5.96
C PHE A 122 -9.59 -13.84 5.34
N PRO A 123 -8.64 -14.73 4.96
CA PRO A 123 -8.97 -15.96 4.23
C PRO A 123 -9.83 -16.95 5.02
N HIS A 124 -9.82 -16.88 6.36
CA HIS A 124 -10.59 -17.78 7.24
C HIS A 124 -11.86 -17.17 7.84
N ALA A 125 -12.15 -15.89 7.56
CA ALA A 125 -13.31 -15.20 8.16
C ALA A 125 -14.65 -15.49 7.44
N VAL A 126 -14.69 -16.45 6.52
CA VAL A 126 -15.89 -16.83 5.74
C VAL A 126 -16.53 -18.12 6.30
N LEU A 127 -16.09 -18.63 7.45
CA LEU A 127 -16.64 -19.85 8.07
C LEU A 127 -17.12 -19.59 9.50
N SER A 128 -18.10 -18.70 9.66
CA SER A 128 -18.87 -18.56 10.90
C SER A 128 -20.21 -17.91 10.54
N GLU A 129 -21.07 -18.65 9.85
CA GLU A 129 -22.53 -18.47 9.88
C GLU A 129 -23.15 -19.78 10.34
#